data_AF-A0A839J2V6-F1
#
_entry.id   AF-A0A839J2V6-F1
#
_cell.length_a   1.000
_cell.length_b   1.000
_cell.length_c   1.000
_cell.angle_alpha   90.00
_cell.angle_beta   90.00
_cell.angle_gamma   90.00
#
_symmetry.space_group_name_H-M   'P 1'
#
loop_
_entity.id
_entity.type
_entity.pdbx_description
1 polymer ?
#
loop_
_entity_poly.entity_id
_entity_poly.type
_entity_poly.pdbx_seq_one_letter_code
_entity_poly.pdbx_strand_id
1 'polypeptide(L)'
;MATPYQNPQRRGSLPLGIVLGVVVGAILVMFAWFALFDDADSATPGPTPTSAQPSDPVESPDPAESPEPEESPTPEATPDESAEPGDESVPGITTELPVGTWVTVLDSLPQGSVSAEQAIARAAELSQPDHTAIVIDANRFEGLNRNYWAVVIPGAESRAASNAVCKAIGLPVGNNCYPREIKGLR
;
A
#
# COMPACT_ATOMS: atom_id res chain seq x y z
N MET A 1 8.07 62.78 39.43
CA MET A 1 7.15 61.80 38.82
C MET A 1 8.03 60.82 38.06
N ALA A 2 8.22 59.61 38.58
CA ALA A 2 9.10 58.58 38.00
C ALA A 2 8.27 57.32 37.74
N THR A 3 8.18 56.91 36.48
CA THR A 3 7.59 55.63 36.07
C THR A 3 8.60 54.51 36.29
N PRO A 4 8.26 53.40 36.98
CA PRO A 4 9.17 52.28 37.12
C PRO A 4 9.30 51.50 35.80
N TYR A 5 10.55 51.21 35.44
CA TYR A 5 10.92 50.31 34.35
C TYR A 5 10.48 48.88 34.71
N GLN A 6 9.46 48.35 34.02
CA GLN A 6 9.10 46.94 34.10
C GLN A 6 10.08 46.12 33.26
N ASN A 7 10.94 45.39 33.95
CA ASN A 7 11.81 44.38 33.38
C ASN A 7 10.97 43.13 33.06
N PRO A 8 10.86 42.65 31.81
CA PRO A 8 10.16 41.41 31.52
C PRO A 8 10.98 40.23 32.04
N GLN A 9 10.57 39.74 33.20
CA GLN A 9 10.99 38.46 33.77
C GLN A 9 10.97 37.38 32.68
N ARG A 10 12.15 36.85 32.35
CA ARG A 10 12.33 35.57 31.64
C ARG A 10 11.60 34.47 32.43
N ARG A 11 10.34 34.21 32.09
CA ARG A 11 9.66 32.96 32.47
C ARG A 11 10.15 31.87 31.54
N GLY A 12 11.04 31.02 32.08
CA GLY A 12 11.54 29.83 31.40
C GLY A 12 10.41 28.89 31.01
N SER A 13 10.30 28.62 29.70
CA SER A 13 9.44 27.58 29.14
C SER A 13 10.10 26.21 29.33
N LEU A 14 9.95 25.65 30.53
CA LEU A 14 10.31 24.27 30.86
C LEU A 14 9.66 23.17 30.00
N PRO A 15 8.48 23.32 29.34
CA PRO A 15 7.94 22.22 28.53
C PRO A 15 8.65 22.04 27.17
N LEU A 16 9.41 23.03 26.68
CA LEU A 16 10.03 22.94 25.35
C LEU A 16 11.26 22.00 25.33
N GLY A 17 12.01 21.96 26.44
CA GLY A 17 13.22 21.13 26.53
C GLY A 17 12.91 19.63 26.59
N ILE A 18 11.80 19.26 27.23
CA ILE A 18 11.37 17.86 27.35
C ILE A 18 10.92 17.32 25.99
N VAL A 19 10.14 18.09 25.24
CA VAL A 19 9.67 17.69 23.89
C VAL A 19 10.85 17.52 22.94
N LEU A 20 11.82 18.45 22.97
CA LEU A 20 13.02 18.34 22.14
C LEU A 20 13.87 17.10 22.51
N GLY A 21 14.01 16.81 23.80
CA GLY A 21 14.74 15.63 24.29
C GLY A 21 14.12 14.31 23.85
N VAL A 22 12.79 14.19 23.90
CA VAL A 22 12.07 12.98 23.45
C VAL A 22 12.23 12.75 21.96
N VAL A 23 12.14 13.81 21.14
CA VAL A 23 12.30 13.71 19.68
C VAL A 23 13.72 13.27 19.31
N VAL A 24 14.74 13.88 19.92
CA VAL A 24 16.14 13.50 19.66
C VAL A 24 16.42 12.08 20.14
N GLY A 25 15.88 11.67 21.29
CA GLY A 25 15.99 10.30 21.79
C GLY A 25 15.36 9.28 20.85
N ALA A 26 14.15 9.54 20.35
CA ALA A 26 13.46 8.65 19.42
C ALA A 26 14.21 8.49 18.08
N ILE A 27 14.75 9.59 17.55
CA ILE A 27 15.56 9.58 16.32
C ILE A 27 16.82 8.74 16.51
N LEU A 28 17.55 8.92 17.62
CA LEU A 28 18.76 8.14 17.89
C LEU A 28 18.48 6.65 18.07
N VAL A 29 17.36 6.28 18.71
CA VAL A 29 16.93 4.88 18.83
C VAL A 29 16.59 4.30 17.45
N MET A 30 15.93 5.07 16.58
CA MET A 30 15.62 4.63 15.20
C MET A 30 16.88 4.41 14.37
N PHE A 31 17.86 5.31 14.43
CA PHE A 31 19.13 5.16 13.71
C PHE A 31 19.98 4.01 14.28
N ALA A 32 19.99 3.83 15.60
CA ALA A 32 20.68 2.70 16.24
C ALA A 32 20.04 1.36 15.88
N TRP A 33 18.71 1.30 15.73
CA TRP A 33 18.01 0.13 15.21
C TRP A 33 18.46 -0.17 13.78
N PHE A 34 18.45 0.82 12.89
CA PHE A 34 18.84 0.62 11.49
C PHE A 34 20.29 0.13 11.34
N ALA A 35 21.24 0.66 12.13
CA ALA A 35 22.63 0.21 12.10
C ALA A 35 22.88 -1.19 12.70
N LEU A 36 21.95 -1.73 13.51
CA LEU A 36 22.08 -3.07 14.09
C LEU A 36 21.52 -4.19 13.19
N PHE A 37 20.73 -3.84 12.16
CA PHE A 37 20.09 -4.80 11.25
C PHE A 37 20.63 -4.74 9.81
N ASP A 38 21.66 -3.94 9.53
CA ASP A 38 22.24 -3.72 8.19
C ASP A 38 23.61 -4.41 7.98
N ASP A 39 23.87 -5.50 8.71
CA ASP A 39 25.01 -6.40 8.44
C ASP A 39 24.48 -7.78 8.05
N ALA A 40 24.02 -7.92 6.80
CA ALA A 40 23.92 -9.21 6.14
C ALA A 40 24.12 -9.08 4.63
N ASP A 41 25.30 -9.55 4.21
CA ASP A 41 25.65 -10.10 2.91
C ASP A 41 26.02 -9.16 1.76
N SER A 42 27.26 -8.68 1.81
CA SER A 42 28.10 -8.52 0.61
C SER A 42 29.29 -9.48 0.67
N ALA A 43 29.13 -10.67 0.08
CA ALA A 43 30.23 -11.58 -0.23
C ALA A 43 30.13 -12.10 -1.67
N THR A 44 31.11 -11.75 -2.50
CA THR A 44 31.50 -12.34 -3.80
C THR A 44 32.87 -13.01 -3.55
N PRO A 45 33.34 -14.15 -4.17
CA PRO A 45 33.20 -14.56 -5.58
C PRO A 45 33.01 -16.08 -5.84
N GLY A 46 32.80 -16.47 -7.10
CA GLY A 46 33.10 -17.85 -7.55
C GLY A 46 33.11 -18.03 -9.08
N PRO A 47 34.25 -18.37 -9.72
CA PRO A 47 34.32 -18.68 -11.14
C PRO A 47 34.30 -20.20 -11.46
N THR A 48 33.68 -20.53 -12.60
CA THR A 48 33.86 -21.72 -13.49
C THR A 48 33.43 -23.11 -13.00
N PRO A 49 32.71 -23.86 -13.86
CA PRO A 49 32.95 -25.28 -14.02
C PRO A 49 33.60 -25.59 -15.38
N THR A 50 34.70 -26.35 -15.31
CA THR A 50 35.44 -26.98 -16.40
C THR A 50 34.66 -28.17 -16.96
N SER A 51 34.64 -28.28 -18.29
CA SER A 51 34.19 -29.44 -19.07
C SER A 51 35.34 -30.43 -19.32
N ALA A 52 35.16 -31.72 -19.00
CA ALA A 52 35.83 -32.85 -19.66
C ALA A 52 35.18 -34.21 -19.28
N GLN A 53 34.70 -34.95 -20.30
CA GLN A 53 34.27 -36.38 -20.35
C GLN A 53 35.50 -37.33 -20.40
N PRO A 54 35.45 -38.69 -20.64
CA PRO A 54 34.41 -39.77 -20.58
C PRO A 54 34.88 -41.06 -19.82
N SER A 55 34.06 -42.08 -19.49
CA SER A 55 33.77 -43.30 -20.31
C SER A 55 32.83 -44.30 -19.60
N ASP A 56 31.92 -44.90 -20.40
CA ASP A 56 31.04 -46.10 -20.37
C ASP A 56 31.37 -47.35 -19.49
N PRO A 57 30.61 -48.48 -19.55
CA PRO A 57 29.13 -48.72 -19.52
C PRO A 57 28.73 -49.96 -18.67
N VAL A 58 27.50 -50.07 -18.16
CA VAL A 58 26.76 -51.32 -17.79
C VAL A 58 25.48 -50.89 -17.02
N GLU A 59 24.28 -51.45 -17.10
CA GLU A 59 23.66 -52.61 -17.76
C GLU A 59 22.14 -52.40 -17.54
N SER A 60 21.32 -52.55 -18.58
CA SER A 60 19.86 -52.62 -18.44
C SER A 60 19.47 -53.98 -17.85
N PRO A 61 18.48 -53.98 -16.95
CA PRO A 61 17.27 -54.72 -17.29
C PRO A 61 15.99 -53.93 -17.02
N ASP A 62 15.04 -54.05 -17.96
CA ASP A 62 13.61 -53.74 -17.85
C ASP A 62 12.87 -55.10 -17.99
N PRO A 63 11.57 -55.27 -17.70
CA PRO A 63 10.65 -54.65 -16.74
C PRO A 63 10.11 -55.68 -15.73
N ALA A 64 9.63 -55.26 -14.56
CA ALA A 64 8.63 -56.07 -13.84
C ALA A 64 7.61 -55.21 -13.08
N GLU A 65 6.36 -55.40 -13.50
CA GLU A 65 5.12 -55.26 -12.74
C GLU A 65 4.65 -53.85 -12.38
N SER A 66 3.80 -53.35 -13.29
CA SER A 66 2.63 -52.56 -12.95
C SER A 66 1.72 -53.35 -12.00
N PRO A 67 1.31 -52.73 -10.89
CA PRO A 67 -0.07 -52.82 -10.45
C PRO A 67 -0.79 -51.49 -10.75
N GLU A 68 -1.95 -51.62 -11.37
CA GLU A 68 -2.96 -50.58 -11.56
C GLU A 68 -3.32 -49.88 -10.24
N PRO A 69 -3.41 -48.54 -10.24
CA PRO A 69 -4.40 -47.84 -9.45
C PRO A 69 -5.61 -47.61 -10.34
N GLU A 70 -6.57 -48.53 -10.27
CA GLU A 70 -7.97 -48.17 -10.42
C GLU A 70 -8.30 -47.17 -9.30
N GLU A 71 -8.66 -45.94 -9.66
CA GLU A 71 -9.91 -45.31 -9.27
C GLU A 71 -9.90 -43.86 -9.81
N SER A 72 -10.64 -43.67 -10.90
CA SER A 72 -11.08 -42.35 -11.35
C SER A 72 -12.13 -41.82 -10.37
N PRO A 73 -11.92 -40.73 -9.63
CA PRO A 73 -13.02 -39.84 -9.36
C PRO A 73 -13.36 -39.15 -10.68
N THR A 74 -14.49 -39.52 -11.28
CA THR A 74 -15.17 -38.69 -12.26
C THR A 74 -15.46 -37.35 -11.56
N PRO A 75 -14.89 -36.21 -11.97
CA PRO A 75 -15.47 -34.94 -11.55
C PRO A 75 -16.85 -34.89 -12.18
N GLU A 76 -17.88 -34.96 -11.33
CA GLU A 76 -19.24 -34.59 -11.71
C GLU A 76 -19.18 -33.27 -12.47
N ALA A 77 -19.86 -33.27 -13.62
CA ALA A 77 -19.95 -32.12 -14.48
C ALA A 77 -20.35 -30.87 -13.67
N THR A 78 -19.44 -29.90 -13.71
CA THR A 78 -19.71 -28.46 -13.80
C THR A 78 -21.21 -28.13 -13.84
N PRO A 79 -21.79 -27.52 -12.80
CA PRO A 79 -22.86 -26.59 -13.04
C PRO A 79 -22.28 -25.54 -13.99
N ASP A 80 -22.81 -25.55 -15.20
CA ASP A 80 -22.74 -24.49 -16.19
C ASP A 80 -23.44 -23.26 -15.57
N GLU A 81 -22.80 -22.69 -14.55
CA GLU A 81 -23.14 -21.37 -14.09
C GLU A 81 -22.41 -20.45 -15.06
N SER A 82 -23.11 -20.19 -16.16
CA SER A 82 -22.92 -18.98 -16.96
C SER A 82 -22.98 -17.80 -16.00
N ALA A 83 -21.83 -17.53 -15.36
CA ALA A 83 -21.55 -16.29 -14.70
C ALA A 83 -21.46 -15.27 -15.83
N GLU A 84 -22.61 -14.72 -16.19
CA GLU A 84 -22.69 -13.33 -16.60
C GLU A 84 -21.74 -12.57 -15.66
N PRO A 85 -20.73 -11.81 -16.16
CA PRO A 85 -19.76 -11.18 -15.29
C PRO A 85 -20.51 -10.22 -14.39
N GLY A 86 -20.84 -10.72 -13.19
CA GLY A 86 -21.57 -10.01 -12.19
C GLY A 86 -20.72 -8.81 -11.87
N ASP A 87 -21.27 -7.64 -12.11
CA ASP A 87 -20.75 -6.40 -11.55
C ASP A 87 -20.93 -6.50 -10.03
N GLU A 88 -20.10 -7.33 -9.39
CA GLU A 88 -20.20 -7.69 -7.99
C GLU A 88 -19.79 -6.47 -7.18
N SER A 89 -20.80 -5.62 -6.97
CA SER A 89 -20.65 -4.36 -6.27
C SER A 89 -20.39 -4.66 -4.81
N VAL A 90 -19.13 -4.50 -4.39
CA VAL A 90 -18.75 -4.69 -2.98
C VAL A 90 -19.31 -3.52 -2.17
N PRO A 91 -20.18 -3.77 -1.16
CA PRO A 91 -20.75 -2.71 -0.35
C PRO A 91 -19.66 -1.82 0.29
N GLY A 92 -19.82 -0.50 0.20
CA GLY A 92 -18.86 0.46 0.75
C GLY A 92 -17.67 0.77 -0.18
N ILE A 93 -17.55 0.08 -1.32
CA ILE A 93 -16.64 0.46 -2.40
C ILE A 93 -17.40 1.30 -3.41
N THR A 94 -16.86 2.47 -3.71
CA THR A 94 -17.42 3.37 -4.73
C THR A 94 -16.90 2.96 -6.10
N THR A 95 -17.83 2.66 -7.01
CA THR A 95 -17.56 2.25 -8.40
C THR A 95 -17.87 3.36 -9.40
N GLU A 96 -18.47 4.46 -8.97
CA GLU A 96 -18.85 5.59 -9.81
C GLU A 96 -18.39 6.92 -9.21
N LEU A 97 -17.77 7.77 -10.04
CA LEU A 97 -17.41 9.15 -9.71
C LEU A 97 -17.59 10.03 -10.95
N PRO A 98 -17.96 11.32 -10.80
CA PRO A 98 -18.17 12.19 -11.94
C PRO A 98 -16.85 12.43 -12.71
N VAL A 99 -16.90 12.33 -14.03
CA VAL A 99 -15.75 12.56 -14.90
C VAL A 99 -15.29 14.02 -14.82
N GLY A 100 -13.97 14.23 -14.87
CA GLY A 100 -13.33 15.54 -14.75
C GLY A 100 -13.21 16.04 -13.31
N THR A 101 -13.68 15.28 -12.32
CA THR A 101 -13.46 15.59 -10.91
C THR A 101 -12.08 15.18 -10.44
N TRP A 102 -11.56 15.90 -9.45
CA TRP A 102 -10.32 15.56 -8.79
C TRP A 102 -10.60 14.86 -7.45
N VAL A 103 -9.79 13.83 -7.19
CA VAL A 103 -9.76 13.12 -5.92
C VAL A 103 -8.38 13.28 -5.29
N THR A 104 -8.35 13.39 -3.97
CA THR A 104 -7.12 13.34 -3.18
C THR A 104 -6.88 11.92 -2.72
N VAL A 105 -5.92 11.22 -3.31
CA VAL A 105 -5.55 9.86 -2.92
C VAL A 105 -4.70 9.92 -1.66
N LEU A 106 -5.14 9.23 -0.61
CA LEU A 106 -4.47 9.13 0.69
C LEU A 106 -3.69 7.83 0.84
N ASP A 107 -4.20 6.76 0.24
CA ASP A 107 -3.57 5.44 0.30
C ASP A 107 -3.90 4.63 -0.97
N SER A 108 -3.03 3.72 -1.33
CA SER A 108 -3.21 2.82 -2.47
C SER A 108 -2.90 1.41 -2.02
N LEU A 109 -3.96 0.67 -1.70
CA LEU A 109 -3.88 -0.63 -1.05
C LEU A 109 -3.97 -1.75 -2.10
N PRO A 110 -2.94 -2.59 -2.27
CA PRO A 110 -2.94 -3.62 -3.31
C PRO A 110 -4.02 -4.67 -3.05
N GLN A 111 -4.90 -4.88 -4.03
CA GLN A 111 -6.04 -5.82 -3.92
C GLN A 111 -5.59 -7.28 -3.72
N GLY A 112 -4.37 -7.62 -4.16
CA GLY A 112 -3.79 -8.95 -3.97
C GLY A 112 -3.41 -9.27 -2.53
N SER A 113 -3.38 -8.28 -1.62
CA SER A 113 -3.02 -8.49 -0.21
C SER A 113 -3.92 -7.76 0.79
N VAL A 114 -4.84 -6.91 0.33
CA VAL A 114 -5.77 -6.16 1.17
C VAL A 114 -7.20 -6.42 0.71
N SER A 115 -8.06 -6.86 1.63
CA SER A 115 -9.48 -7.07 1.33
C SER A 115 -10.22 -5.73 1.20
N ALA A 116 -11.39 -5.74 0.58
CA ALA A 116 -12.23 -4.55 0.46
C ALA A 116 -12.64 -4.00 1.83
N GLU A 117 -12.97 -4.87 2.78
CA GLU A 117 -13.34 -4.50 4.16
C GLU A 117 -12.18 -3.83 4.89
N GLN A 118 -10.96 -4.34 4.71
CA GLN A 118 -9.75 -3.73 5.27
C GLN A 118 -9.49 -2.34 4.66
N ALA A 119 -9.72 -2.18 3.36
CA ALA A 119 -9.62 -0.88 2.72
C ALA A 119 -10.68 0.10 3.25
N ILE A 120 -11.91 -0.35 3.48
CA ILE A 120 -12.99 0.47 4.04
C ILE A 120 -12.66 0.90 5.48
N ALA A 121 -12.17 -0.03 6.31
CA ALA A 121 -11.69 0.29 7.64
C ALA A 121 -10.56 1.35 7.60
N ARG A 122 -9.62 1.21 6.66
CA ARG A 122 -8.55 2.17 6.44
C ARG A 122 -9.08 3.55 6.04
N ALA A 123 -10.10 3.62 5.19
CA ALA A 123 -10.75 4.88 4.84
C ALA A 123 -11.43 5.54 6.04
N ALA A 124 -12.05 4.76 6.92
CA ALA A 124 -12.63 5.27 8.15
C ALA A 124 -11.56 5.84 9.10
N GLU A 125 -10.40 5.19 9.25
CA GLU A 125 -9.27 5.69 10.04
C GLU A 125 -8.69 7.01 9.51
N LEU A 126 -8.64 7.15 8.18
CA LEU A 126 -8.09 8.33 7.52
C LEU A 126 -9.10 9.49 7.38
N SER A 127 -10.38 9.23 7.66
CA SER A 127 -11.42 10.26 7.63
C SER A 127 -11.26 11.25 8.78
N GLN A 128 -11.47 12.53 8.48
CA GLN A 128 -11.49 13.62 9.45
C GLN A 128 -12.87 14.31 9.42
N PRO A 129 -13.24 15.09 10.47
CA PRO A 129 -14.59 15.68 10.59
C PRO A 129 -15.08 16.45 9.34
N ASP A 130 -14.18 17.13 8.63
CA ASP A 130 -14.50 17.92 7.42
C ASP A 130 -14.03 17.26 6.12
N HIS A 131 -13.44 16.07 6.21
CA HIS A 131 -12.81 15.37 5.10
C HIS A 131 -13.07 13.87 5.19
N THR A 132 -14.18 13.43 4.59
CA THR A 132 -14.53 12.01 4.54
C THR A 132 -13.73 11.30 3.45
N ALA A 133 -12.98 10.28 3.83
CA ALA A 133 -12.32 9.40 2.89
C ALA A 133 -13.24 8.21 2.55
N ILE A 134 -13.23 7.81 1.29
CA ILE A 134 -13.96 6.66 0.75
C ILE A 134 -12.98 5.74 0.03
N VAL A 135 -13.41 4.52 -0.27
CA VAL A 135 -12.64 3.59 -1.09
C VAL A 135 -13.24 3.53 -2.49
N ILE A 136 -12.39 3.54 -3.51
CA ILE A 136 -12.76 3.25 -4.89
C ILE A 136 -11.99 2.05 -5.42
N ASP A 137 -12.64 1.26 -6.27
CA ASP A 137 -11.96 0.23 -7.07
C ASP A 137 -11.21 0.90 -8.22
N ALA A 138 -9.88 1.01 -8.11
CA ALA A 138 -9.08 1.69 -9.12
C ALA A 138 -9.08 0.98 -10.48
N ASN A 139 -9.49 -0.28 -10.56
CA ASN A 139 -9.61 -1.00 -11.84
C ASN A 139 -10.66 -0.38 -12.76
N ARG A 140 -11.73 0.15 -12.15
CA ARG A 140 -12.89 0.72 -12.84
C ARG A 140 -12.64 2.11 -13.40
N PHE A 141 -11.56 2.79 -13.00
CA PHE A 141 -11.32 4.18 -13.37
C PHE A 141 -10.09 4.36 -14.26
N GLU A 142 -10.23 5.19 -15.29
CA GLU A 142 -9.09 5.72 -16.02
C GLU A 142 -8.35 6.81 -15.23
N GLY A 143 -7.01 6.81 -15.33
CA GLY A 143 -6.16 7.76 -14.60
C GLY A 143 -5.67 7.28 -13.23
N LEU A 144 -6.14 6.11 -12.76
CA LEU A 144 -5.67 5.45 -11.54
C LEU A 144 -4.84 4.19 -11.85
N ASN A 145 -4.00 3.81 -10.88
CA ASN A 145 -3.20 2.59 -10.95
C ASN A 145 -4.11 1.38 -10.71
N ARG A 146 -4.04 0.39 -11.62
CA ARG A 146 -4.82 -0.85 -11.51
C ARG A 146 -4.34 -1.73 -10.36
N ASN A 147 -5.22 -2.65 -9.93
CA ASN A 147 -5.03 -3.64 -8.87
C ASN A 147 -4.91 -3.02 -7.47
N TYR A 148 -5.53 -1.86 -7.26
CA TYR A 148 -5.55 -1.16 -5.98
C TYR A 148 -6.97 -0.81 -5.53
N TRP A 149 -7.22 -0.93 -4.24
CA TRP A 149 -8.21 -0.11 -3.54
C TRP A 149 -7.59 1.25 -3.29
N ALA A 150 -8.10 2.30 -3.91
CA ALA A 150 -7.63 3.65 -3.63
C ALA A 150 -8.50 4.27 -2.54
N VAL A 151 -7.85 4.70 -1.45
CA VAL A 151 -8.51 5.47 -0.39
C VAL A 151 -8.41 6.94 -0.76
N VAL A 152 -9.55 7.59 -0.95
CA VAL A 152 -9.61 8.93 -1.55
C VAL A 152 -10.56 9.87 -0.81
N ILE A 153 -10.26 11.16 -0.81
CA ILE A 153 -11.24 12.22 -0.53
C ILE A 153 -11.72 12.77 -1.87
N PRO A 154 -13.01 12.61 -2.22
CA PRO A 154 -13.56 13.06 -3.48
C PRO A 154 -13.98 14.55 -3.45
N GLY A 155 -14.37 15.09 -4.61
CA GLY A 155 -15.09 16.36 -4.70
C GLY A 155 -14.21 17.60 -4.92
N ALA A 156 -12.92 17.45 -5.21
CA ALA A 156 -12.10 18.59 -5.58
C ALA A 156 -12.38 19.02 -7.03
N GLU A 157 -12.49 20.33 -7.27
CA GLU A 157 -12.74 20.90 -8.61
C GLU A 157 -11.48 21.04 -9.46
N SER A 158 -10.30 20.92 -8.84
CA SER A 158 -9.02 21.06 -9.53
C SER A 158 -7.89 20.35 -8.79
N ARG A 159 -6.77 20.14 -9.49
CA ARG A 159 -5.51 19.66 -8.90
C ARG A 159 -5.08 20.48 -7.69
N ALA A 160 -5.20 21.81 -7.78
CA ALA A 160 -4.80 22.72 -6.72
C ALA A 160 -5.69 22.57 -5.48
N ALA A 161 -7.01 22.41 -5.68
CA ALA A 161 -7.95 22.15 -4.60
C ALA A 161 -7.65 20.81 -3.91
N SER A 162 -7.36 19.75 -4.67
CA SER A 162 -6.99 18.46 -4.12
C SER A 162 -5.67 18.52 -3.31
N ASN A 163 -4.66 19.25 -3.78
CA ASN A 163 -3.45 19.52 -3.00
C ASN A 163 -3.72 20.31 -1.71
N ALA A 164 -4.68 21.24 -1.73
CA ALA A 164 -5.06 21.99 -0.54
C ALA A 164 -5.70 21.07 0.52
N VAL A 165 -6.43 20.03 0.11
CA VAL A 165 -6.94 19.00 1.02
C VAL A 165 -5.79 18.29 1.74
N CYS A 166 -4.73 17.88 1.04
CA CYS A 166 -3.55 17.28 1.69
C CYS A 166 -3.00 18.16 2.82
N LYS A 167 -2.85 19.45 2.55
CA LYS A 167 -2.39 20.42 3.55
C LYS A 167 -3.39 20.56 4.71
N ALA A 168 -4.69 20.57 4.43
CA ALA A 168 -5.74 20.71 5.42
C ALA A 168 -5.77 19.52 6.41
N ILE A 169 -5.55 18.30 5.91
CA ILE A 169 -5.47 17.08 6.72
C ILE A 169 -4.09 16.84 7.35
N GLY A 170 -3.14 17.77 7.17
CA GLY A 170 -1.80 17.71 7.77
C GLY A 170 -0.82 16.76 7.08
N LEU A 171 -1.11 16.31 5.85
CA LEU A 171 -0.24 15.43 5.08
C LEU A 171 0.58 16.22 4.04
N PRO A 172 1.87 15.91 3.87
CA PRO A 172 2.65 16.48 2.78
C PRO A 172 2.14 15.97 1.43
N VAL A 173 2.08 16.85 0.43
CA VAL A 173 1.76 16.45 -0.95
C VAL A 173 2.91 15.57 -1.47
N GLY A 174 2.58 14.38 -1.97
CA GLY A 174 3.57 13.39 -2.41
C GLY A 174 3.05 11.96 -2.23
N ASN A 175 3.94 11.03 -1.88
CA ASN A 175 3.69 9.58 -1.89
C ASN A 175 2.36 9.14 -1.24
N ASN A 176 1.99 9.74 -0.11
CA ASN A 176 0.82 9.32 0.67
C ASN A 176 -0.32 10.36 0.64
N CYS A 177 -0.19 11.41 -0.16
CA CYS A 177 -1.28 12.36 -0.40
C CYS A 177 -1.06 13.06 -1.74
N TYR A 178 -1.81 12.67 -2.77
CA TYR A 178 -1.61 13.22 -4.10
C TYR A 178 -2.91 13.35 -4.90
N PRO A 179 -2.97 14.34 -5.81
CA PRO A 179 -4.15 14.58 -6.61
C PRO A 179 -4.21 13.63 -7.81
N ARG A 180 -5.41 13.12 -8.10
CA ARG A 180 -5.73 12.39 -9.35
C ARG A 180 -7.03 12.91 -9.94
N GLU A 181 -7.07 12.98 -11.27
CA GLU A 181 -8.27 13.31 -12.02
C GLU A 181 -8.97 12.01 -12.42
N ILE A 182 -10.29 11.97 -12.25
CA ILE A 182 -11.14 10.87 -12.73
C ILE A 182 -11.44 11.13 -14.21
N LYS A 183 -10.86 10.31 -15.09
CA LYS A 183 -10.98 10.51 -16.54
C LYS A 183 -12.17 9.81 -17.18
N GLY A 184 -12.83 8.92 -16.44
CA GLY A 184 -13.88 8.06 -16.96
C GLY A 184 -13.86 6.70 -16.28
N LEU A 185 -14.94 5.96 -16.50
CA LEU A 185 -14.93 4.52 -16.27
C LEU A 185 -14.14 3.83 -17.37
N ARG A 186 -13.58 2.67 -17.05
CA ARG A 186 -12.85 1.80 -17.96
C ARG A 186 -13.70 0.61 -18.39
#